data_AF-A0A2G1WDW0-F1
#
_entry.id   AF-A0A2G1WDW0-F1
#
_cell.length_a   1.000
_cell.length_b   1.000
_cell.length_c   1.000
_cell.angle_alpha   90.00
_cell.angle_beta   90.00
_cell.angle_gamma   90.00
#
_symmetry.space_group_name_H-M   'P 1'
#
loop_
_entity.id
_entity.type
_entity.pdbx_description
1 polymer ?
#
loop_
_entity_poly.entity_id
_entity_poly.type
_entity_poly.pdbx_seq_one_letter_code
_entity_poly.pdbx_strand_id
1 'polypeptide(L)'
;MGTEEDFWHRLSGQEKQRILRYLVARYAAYPQVFWLVVNDCHYGERFPRNTAFVREAGSYLWKHDPWQHPRSTGPNRNAGFLFSEEEWATYIHLEDEHDLSATEFKKFEKFGKPVFLGEDRYEQDHGRDRDPSDMRYWQRRLFWSWLLSGGSANYGGRWLSVHPYRQTGKREFFVDIRKLRFGQQLTGLDSVIHISRFLGSNNIELCSFQADDSLVQDSKIKHGIDAPKLARRQFKEFLVYHPNAKGTGQHATRNRDYTAAVTIDLRKASGDLRVQWLRCHDGAIREAPAISGRGVREFTAPWSGEDVVLRLIESQ
;
A
#
# COMPACT_ATOMS: atom_id res chain seq x y z
N MET A 1 -14.73 9.43 -27.97
CA MET A 1 -13.55 9.84 -27.19
C MET A 1 -12.33 9.53 -28.04
N GLY A 2 -11.72 10.53 -28.68
CA GLY A 2 -10.41 10.36 -29.30
C GLY A 2 -9.38 10.35 -28.19
N THR A 3 -8.74 9.22 -27.94
CA THR A 3 -7.99 8.92 -26.72
C THR A 3 -6.64 9.63 -26.70
N GLU A 4 -6.19 10.05 -25.52
CA GLU A 4 -4.85 10.59 -25.27
C GLU A 4 -3.74 9.61 -25.72
N GLU A 5 -4.05 8.33 -25.85
CA GLU A 5 -3.17 7.27 -26.36
C GLU A 5 -2.70 7.52 -27.80
N ASP A 6 -3.49 8.20 -28.63
CA ASP A 6 -3.07 8.57 -29.99
C ASP A 6 -2.03 9.70 -30.01
N PHE A 7 -1.83 10.45 -28.91
CA PHE A 7 -0.86 11.55 -28.90
C PHE A 7 0.54 11.03 -29.19
N TRP A 8 1.01 10.04 -28.44
CA TRP A 8 2.38 9.54 -28.57
C TRP A 8 2.67 8.99 -29.97
N HIS A 9 1.70 8.30 -30.56
CA HIS A 9 1.85 7.67 -31.88
C HIS A 9 1.77 8.67 -33.05
N ARG A 10 1.26 9.88 -32.84
CA ARG A 10 1.25 10.96 -33.83
C ARG A 10 2.57 11.72 -33.91
N LEU A 11 3.43 11.59 -32.89
CA LEU A 11 4.73 12.25 -32.86
C LEU A 11 5.77 11.53 -33.70
N SER A 12 6.55 12.30 -34.45
CA SER A 12 7.80 11.82 -35.05
C SER A 12 8.82 11.42 -33.97
N GLY A 13 9.80 10.58 -34.34
CA GLY A 13 10.87 10.18 -33.42
C GLY A 13 11.66 11.37 -32.84
N GLN A 14 11.82 12.45 -33.61
CA GLN A 14 12.49 13.67 -33.14
C GLN A 14 11.66 14.41 -32.09
N GLU A 15 10.34 14.47 -32.25
CA GLU A 15 9.43 15.10 -31.28
C GLU A 15 9.40 14.33 -29.98
N LYS A 16 9.29 12.99 -30.04
CA LYS A 16 9.34 12.11 -28.86
C LYS A 16 10.63 12.30 -28.06
N GLN A 17 11.78 12.24 -28.75
CA GLN A 17 13.08 12.47 -28.11
C GLN A 17 13.22 13.87 -27.54
N ARG A 18 12.67 14.90 -28.21
CA ARG A 18 12.70 16.27 -27.70
C ARG A 18 11.91 16.39 -26.40
N ILE A 19 10.73 15.77 -26.30
CA ILE A 19 9.93 15.74 -25.07
C ILE A 19 10.68 15.04 -23.95
N LEU A 20 11.16 13.82 -24.18
CA LEU A 20 11.83 13.04 -23.13
C LEU A 20 13.15 13.70 -22.69
N ARG A 21 13.94 14.25 -23.61
CA ARG A 21 15.14 15.01 -23.29
C ARG A 21 14.82 16.23 -22.42
N TYR A 22 13.74 16.94 -22.74
CA TYR A 22 13.31 18.09 -21.96
C TYR A 22 12.91 17.71 -20.52
N LEU A 23 12.16 16.61 -20.35
CA LEU A 23 11.78 16.11 -19.03
C LEU A 23 13.01 15.76 -18.18
N VAL A 24 13.95 14.99 -18.74
CA VAL A 24 15.20 14.62 -18.06
C VAL A 24 16.01 15.87 -17.70
N ALA A 25 16.28 16.74 -18.67
CA ALA A 25 17.10 17.93 -18.44
C ALA A 25 16.50 18.87 -17.38
N ARG A 26 15.16 18.92 -17.28
CA ARG A 26 14.46 19.82 -16.37
C ARG A 26 14.31 19.25 -14.96
N TYR A 27 14.06 17.94 -14.83
CA TYR A 27 13.63 17.36 -13.56
C TYR A 27 14.58 16.31 -12.98
N ALA A 28 15.50 15.74 -13.75
CA ALA A 28 16.38 14.71 -13.22
C ALA A 28 17.33 15.23 -12.12
N ALA A 29 17.60 16.53 -11.99
CA ALA A 29 18.43 17.01 -10.88
C ALA A 29 17.74 16.94 -9.50
N TYR A 30 16.45 16.64 -9.42
CA TYR A 30 15.68 16.66 -8.17
C TYR A 30 15.54 15.25 -7.56
N PRO A 31 16.12 14.99 -6.38
CA PRO A 31 16.17 13.63 -5.80
C PRO A 31 14.80 13.04 -5.44
N GLN A 32 13.76 13.88 -5.33
CA GLN A 32 12.40 13.45 -5.02
C GLN A 32 11.59 12.99 -6.25
N VAL A 33 12.19 12.94 -7.44
CA VAL A 33 11.47 12.56 -8.67
C VAL A 33 11.34 11.05 -8.79
N PHE A 34 10.13 10.60 -9.13
CA PHE A 34 9.81 9.25 -9.57
C PHE A 34 9.18 9.37 -10.95
N TRP A 35 9.61 8.55 -11.90
CA TRP A 35 9.06 8.56 -13.24
C TRP A 35 7.94 7.53 -13.35
N LEU A 36 6.71 8.00 -13.54
CA LEU A 36 5.59 7.16 -13.97
C LEU A 36 5.29 7.50 -15.43
N VAL A 37 5.56 6.57 -16.36
CA VAL A 37 5.47 6.85 -17.81
C VAL A 37 4.07 7.26 -18.23
N VAL A 38 3.06 6.54 -17.72
CA VAL A 38 1.64 6.79 -17.93
C VAL A 38 0.86 6.18 -16.76
N ASN A 39 -0.37 6.61 -16.51
CA ASN A 39 -1.28 6.00 -15.53
C ASN A 39 -2.56 5.49 -16.24
N ASP A 40 -3.26 4.53 -15.63
CA ASP A 40 -4.52 3.94 -16.13
C ASP A 40 -4.46 3.39 -17.57
N CYS A 41 -3.30 2.87 -17.98
CA CYS A 41 -3.11 2.43 -19.36
C CYS A 41 -3.28 0.91 -19.51
N HIS A 42 -3.90 0.48 -20.61
CA HIS A 42 -4.00 -0.93 -20.97
C HIS A 42 -2.79 -1.39 -21.79
N TYR A 43 -2.34 -2.63 -21.55
CA TYR A 43 -1.16 -3.22 -22.20
C TYR A 43 -1.44 -4.61 -22.80
N GLY A 44 -0.44 -5.19 -23.46
CA GLY A 44 -0.48 -6.56 -23.98
C GLY A 44 -0.91 -6.65 -25.45
N GLU A 45 -1.23 -7.85 -25.91
CA GLU A 45 -1.53 -8.16 -27.32
C GLU A 45 -2.70 -7.33 -27.89
N ARG A 46 -3.67 -6.99 -27.04
CA ARG A 46 -4.81 -6.13 -27.43
C ARG A 46 -4.43 -4.65 -27.53
N PHE A 47 -3.36 -4.23 -26.87
CA PHE A 47 -2.87 -2.85 -26.80
C PHE A 47 -1.36 -2.79 -27.14
N PRO A 48 -0.95 -3.27 -28.33
CA PRO A 48 0.47 -3.39 -28.66
C PRO A 48 1.13 -2.01 -28.82
N ARG A 49 0.35 -1.01 -29.22
CA ARG A 49 0.79 0.39 -29.35
C ARG A 49 1.16 1.01 -28.00
N ASN A 50 0.28 0.88 -27.00
CA ASN A 50 0.55 1.32 -25.62
C ASN A 50 1.77 0.60 -25.04
N THR A 51 1.86 -0.72 -25.27
CA THR A 51 3.00 -1.52 -24.82
C THR A 51 4.31 -1.02 -25.44
N ALA A 52 4.33 -0.71 -26.74
CA ALA A 52 5.49 -0.16 -27.42
C ALA A 52 5.84 1.25 -26.93
N PHE A 53 4.85 2.11 -26.70
CA PHE A 53 5.05 3.45 -26.11
C PHE A 53 5.76 3.36 -24.77
N VAL A 54 5.23 2.55 -23.83
CA VAL A 54 5.80 2.47 -22.48
C VAL A 54 7.23 1.93 -22.50
N ARG A 55 7.52 0.93 -23.34
CA ARG A 55 8.88 0.42 -23.54
C ARG A 55 9.82 1.49 -24.10
N GLU A 56 9.37 2.24 -25.10
CA GLU A 56 10.14 3.31 -25.73
C GLU A 56 10.51 4.39 -24.70
N ALA A 57 9.53 4.91 -23.96
CA ALA A 57 9.75 5.95 -22.95
C ALA A 57 10.55 5.44 -21.74
N GLY A 58 10.22 4.26 -21.21
CA GLY A 58 10.91 3.64 -20.08
C GLY A 58 12.38 3.37 -20.38
N SER A 59 12.68 2.80 -21.55
CA SER A 59 14.06 2.54 -21.99
C SER A 59 14.84 3.84 -22.22
N TYR A 60 14.20 4.88 -22.74
CA TYR A 60 14.83 6.20 -22.87
C TYR A 60 15.23 6.76 -21.50
N LEU A 61 14.30 6.77 -20.55
CA LEU A 61 14.57 7.29 -19.20
C LEU A 61 15.68 6.51 -18.51
N TRP A 62 15.67 5.18 -18.62
CA TRP A 62 16.75 4.34 -18.11
C TRP A 62 18.11 4.72 -18.70
N LYS A 63 18.19 4.94 -20.02
CA LYS A 63 19.44 5.31 -20.68
C LYS A 63 19.91 6.73 -20.38
N HIS A 64 18.98 7.66 -20.16
CA HIS A 64 19.28 9.10 -20.21
C HIS A 64 19.15 9.83 -18.87
N ASP A 65 18.48 9.28 -17.86
CA ASP A 65 18.47 9.84 -16.51
C ASP A 65 19.81 9.55 -15.80
N PRO A 66 20.69 10.55 -15.60
CA PRO A 66 22.02 10.32 -15.04
C PRO A 66 21.99 9.89 -13.56
N TRP A 67 20.88 10.11 -12.86
CA TRP A 67 20.72 9.79 -11.44
C TRP A 67 19.92 8.52 -11.20
N GLN A 68 19.42 7.91 -12.28
CA GLN A 68 18.69 6.65 -12.23
C GLN A 68 17.51 6.66 -11.24
N HIS A 69 16.66 7.70 -11.29
CA HIS A 69 15.46 7.78 -10.44
C HIS A 69 14.55 6.55 -10.62
N PRO A 70 13.76 6.18 -9.60
CA PRO A 70 12.78 5.10 -9.76
C PRO A 70 11.84 5.32 -10.95
N ARG A 71 11.57 4.26 -11.71
CA ARG A 71 10.77 4.29 -12.95
C ARG A 71 9.76 3.15 -12.99
N SER A 72 8.54 3.45 -13.42
CA SER A 72 7.49 2.45 -13.66
C SER A 72 6.42 2.99 -14.63
N THR A 73 5.32 2.27 -14.73
CA THR A 73 4.10 2.65 -15.46
C THR A 73 2.87 2.23 -14.65
N GLY A 74 1.77 2.96 -14.75
CA GLY A 74 0.51 2.65 -14.08
C GLY A 74 -0.39 1.82 -15.01
N PRO A 75 -0.56 0.51 -14.79
CA PRO A 75 -1.58 -0.28 -15.49
C PRO A 75 -2.99 0.16 -15.06
N ASN A 76 -3.96 -0.06 -15.94
CA ASN A 76 -5.36 0.02 -15.55
C ASN A 76 -5.71 -1.01 -14.46
N ARG A 77 -6.72 -0.68 -13.64
CA ARG A 77 -7.23 -1.48 -12.53
C ARG A 77 -7.36 -2.96 -12.86
N ASN A 78 -6.83 -3.79 -11.96
CA ASN A 78 -6.88 -5.26 -12.00
C ASN A 78 -6.15 -5.90 -13.21
N ALA A 79 -5.38 -5.13 -13.99
CA ALA A 79 -4.65 -5.66 -15.14
C ALA A 79 -3.31 -6.34 -14.77
N GLY A 80 -2.86 -6.22 -13.52
CA GLY A 80 -1.53 -6.64 -13.09
C GLY A 80 -0.42 -5.79 -13.73
N PHE A 81 0.83 -6.27 -13.70
CA PHE A 81 1.99 -5.51 -14.19
C PHE A 81 2.80 -6.29 -15.23
N LEU A 82 2.68 -5.87 -16.50
CA LEU A 82 3.27 -6.55 -17.66
C LEU A 82 4.81 -6.47 -17.69
N PHE A 83 5.40 -5.40 -17.15
CA PHE A 83 6.82 -5.07 -17.34
C PHE A 83 7.72 -5.55 -16.19
N SER A 84 7.27 -6.57 -15.46
CA SER A 84 7.95 -7.04 -14.24
C SER A 84 9.39 -7.51 -14.48
N GLU A 85 9.68 -8.08 -15.66
CA GLU A 85 11.01 -8.56 -16.04
C GLU A 85 11.89 -7.49 -16.70
N GLU A 86 11.33 -6.34 -17.06
CA GLU A 86 12.07 -5.32 -17.81
C GLU A 86 12.96 -4.48 -16.87
N GLU A 87 14.24 -4.39 -17.18
CA GLU A 87 15.24 -3.73 -16.32
C GLU A 87 14.99 -2.22 -16.13
N TRP A 88 14.39 -1.54 -17.12
CA TRP A 88 14.06 -0.12 -16.96
C TRP A 88 13.01 0.14 -15.88
N ALA A 89 12.12 -0.83 -15.62
CA ALA A 89 11.08 -0.74 -14.61
C ALA A 89 11.66 -1.14 -13.25
N THR A 90 12.00 -0.15 -12.43
CA THR A 90 12.68 -0.37 -11.15
C THR A 90 11.73 -0.70 -10.00
N TYR A 91 10.43 -0.44 -10.17
CA TYR A 91 9.38 -0.81 -9.23
C TYR A 91 8.10 -1.21 -9.96
N ILE A 92 7.26 -1.97 -9.27
CA ILE A 92 5.97 -2.46 -9.77
C ILE A 92 4.87 -1.56 -9.22
N HIS A 93 4.13 -0.91 -10.12
CA HIS A 93 2.96 -0.12 -9.77
C HIS A 93 1.71 -0.94 -10.08
N LEU A 94 0.81 -1.07 -9.10
CA LEU A 94 -0.46 -1.76 -9.24
C LEU A 94 -1.63 -0.81 -9.00
N GLU A 95 -2.72 -1.06 -9.72
CA GLU A 95 -4.03 -0.52 -9.44
C GLU A 95 -4.97 -1.70 -9.18
N ASP A 96 -5.63 -1.74 -8.03
CA ASP A 96 -6.59 -2.80 -7.65
C ASP A 96 -7.85 -2.23 -7.00
N GLU A 97 -8.81 -3.06 -6.62
CA GLU A 97 -10.02 -2.68 -5.91
C GLU A 97 -10.20 -3.52 -4.65
N HIS A 98 -9.96 -2.89 -3.50
CA HIS A 98 -10.10 -3.50 -2.19
C HIS A 98 -9.14 -4.65 -1.91
N ASP A 99 -7.86 -4.54 -2.30
CA ASP A 99 -6.84 -5.53 -1.94
C ASP A 99 -6.36 -5.36 -0.49
N LEU A 100 -7.32 -5.47 0.44
CA LEU A 100 -7.15 -5.26 1.88
C LEU A 100 -6.26 -6.31 2.57
N SER A 101 -5.80 -7.32 1.84
CA SER A 101 -4.89 -8.36 2.32
C SER A 101 -3.58 -8.45 1.54
N ALA A 102 -3.31 -7.50 0.63
CA ALA A 102 -2.12 -7.48 -0.22
C ALA A 102 -1.93 -8.81 -0.96
N THR A 103 -3.00 -9.33 -1.53
CA THR A 103 -3.01 -10.58 -2.30
C THR A 103 -2.22 -10.41 -3.60
N GLU A 104 -2.35 -9.25 -4.25
CA GLU A 104 -1.67 -8.98 -5.51
C GLU A 104 -0.16 -8.91 -5.33
N PHE A 105 0.32 -8.41 -4.19
CA PHE A 105 1.75 -8.37 -3.86
C PHE A 105 2.44 -9.72 -4.13
N LYS A 106 1.81 -10.83 -3.71
CA LYS A 106 2.38 -12.19 -3.81
C LYS A 106 2.67 -12.62 -5.25
N LYS A 107 1.93 -12.09 -6.23
CA LYS A 107 2.16 -12.40 -7.65
C LYS A 107 3.48 -11.83 -8.16
N PHE A 108 3.98 -10.78 -7.51
CA PHE A 108 5.11 -9.98 -7.95
C PHE A 108 6.36 -10.09 -7.08
N GLU A 109 6.25 -10.67 -5.88
CA GLU A 109 7.37 -10.88 -4.95
C GLU A 109 8.60 -11.54 -5.62
N LYS A 110 8.35 -12.52 -6.50
CA LYS A 110 9.39 -13.27 -7.23
C LYS A 110 10.32 -12.41 -8.09
N PHE A 111 9.92 -11.19 -8.46
CA PHE A 111 10.73 -10.30 -9.30
C PHE A 111 11.75 -9.49 -8.50
N GLY A 112 11.71 -9.51 -7.16
CA GLY A 112 12.67 -8.80 -6.32
C GLY A 112 12.64 -7.27 -6.48
N LYS A 113 11.51 -6.73 -6.95
CA LYS A 113 11.29 -5.27 -7.14
C LYS A 113 10.33 -4.75 -6.07
N PRO A 114 10.48 -3.51 -5.60
CA PRO A 114 9.48 -2.89 -4.74
C PRO A 114 8.09 -2.92 -5.41
N VAL A 115 7.07 -3.35 -4.67
CA VAL A 115 5.69 -3.40 -5.15
C VAL A 115 4.88 -2.31 -4.46
N PHE A 116 4.25 -1.48 -5.26
CA PHE A 116 3.49 -0.33 -4.83
C PHE A 116 2.06 -0.44 -5.35
N LEU A 117 1.08 -0.57 -4.46
CA LEU A 117 -0.31 -0.32 -4.77
C LEU A 117 -0.49 1.18 -4.91
N GLY A 118 -0.27 1.67 -6.13
CA GLY A 118 -0.28 3.10 -6.43
C GLY A 118 -1.69 3.68 -6.49
N GLU A 119 -2.68 2.83 -6.75
CA GLU A 119 -4.08 3.22 -6.69
C GLU A 119 -4.99 2.07 -6.20
N ASP A 120 -5.87 2.39 -5.26
CA ASP A 120 -7.00 1.53 -4.88
C ASP A 120 -8.24 2.44 -4.82
N ARG A 121 -9.11 2.30 -3.81
CA ARG A 121 -10.30 3.15 -3.69
C ARG A 121 -9.96 4.51 -3.12
N TYR A 122 -10.40 5.52 -3.86
CA TYR A 122 -10.35 6.89 -3.44
C TYR A 122 -11.55 7.29 -2.60
N GLU A 123 -11.28 8.00 -1.50
CA GLU A 123 -12.30 8.56 -0.63
C GLU A 123 -13.07 9.69 -1.33
N GLN A 124 -14.40 9.58 -1.32
CA GLN A 124 -15.35 10.51 -1.92
C GLN A 124 -15.19 10.73 -3.42
N ASP A 125 -14.54 9.83 -4.16
CA ASP A 125 -14.30 10.08 -5.60
C ASP A 125 -15.59 10.01 -6.43
N HIS A 126 -16.44 9.02 -6.16
CA HIS A 126 -17.73 8.79 -6.84
C HIS A 126 -18.93 9.13 -5.94
N GLY A 127 -18.75 10.01 -4.96
CA GLY A 127 -19.71 10.23 -3.89
C GLY A 127 -19.72 9.09 -2.85
N ARG A 128 -20.57 9.23 -1.83
CA ARG A 128 -20.57 8.36 -0.64
C ARG A 128 -21.02 6.92 -0.92
N ASP A 129 -21.80 6.69 -1.98
CA ASP A 129 -22.37 5.37 -2.27
C ASP A 129 -21.32 4.33 -2.65
N ARG A 130 -20.11 4.79 -2.99
CA ARG A 130 -18.96 3.97 -3.38
C ARG A 130 -17.84 3.98 -2.34
N ASP A 131 -17.99 4.76 -1.27
CA ASP A 131 -17.01 4.84 -0.19
C ASP A 131 -17.14 3.63 0.75
N PRO A 132 -16.00 3.06 1.18
CA PRO A 132 -15.96 2.18 2.34
C PRO A 132 -16.78 2.68 3.52
N SER A 133 -17.52 1.75 4.16
CA SER A 133 -18.41 2.04 5.30
C SER A 133 -17.67 2.63 6.51
N ASP A 134 -16.42 2.22 6.72
CA ASP A 134 -15.49 2.86 7.65
C ASP A 134 -14.18 3.16 6.91
N MET A 135 -14.10 4.33 6.28
CA MET A 135 -12.94 4.75 5.50
C MET A 135 -11.65 4.81 6.31
N ARG A 136 -11.72 5.21 7.59
CA ARG A 136 -10.54 5.24 8.50
C ARG A 136 -9.98 3.85 8.71
N TYR A 137 -10.85 2.88 9.00
CA TYR A 137 -10.48 1.48 9.13
C TYR A 137 -9.98 0.90 7.82
N TRP A 138 -10.71 1.13 6.72
CA TRP A 138 -10.40 0.58 5.41
C TRP A 138 -8.98 0.97 4.97
N GLN A 139 -8.63 2.26 5.05
CA GLN A 139 -7.30 2.74 4.69
C GLN A 139 -6.25 2.14 5.62
N ARG A 140 -6.46 2.20 6.93
CA ARG A 140 -5.49 1.65 7.89
C ARG A 140 -5.22 0.16 7.68
N ARG A 141 -6.25 -0.63 7.35
CA ARG A 141 -6.12 -2.04 7.00
C ARG A 141 -5.32 -2.22 5.72
N LEU A 142 -5.61 -1.43 4.68
CA LEU A 142 -4.85 -1.46 3.43
C LEU A 142 -3.35 -1.22 3.70
N PHE A 143 -3.02 -0.13 4.40
CA PHE A 143 -1.63 0.22 4.69
C PHE A 143 -0.91 -0.87 5.50
N TRP A 144 -1.47 -1.33 6.63
CA TRP A 144 -0.81 -2.36 7.42
C TRP A 144 -0.63 -3.69 6.67
N SER A 145 -1.64 -4.13 5.93
CA SER A 145 -1.58 -5.37 5.16
C SER A 145 -0.49 -5.31 4.09
N TRP A 146 -0.39 -4.19 3.37
CA TRP A 146 0.62 -4.00 2.32
C TRP A 146 2.03 -3.85 2.90
N LEU A 147 2.18 -3.05 3.95
CA LEU A 147 3.48 -2.84 4.61
C LEU A 147 4.06 -4.13 5.18
N LEU A 148 3.25 -4.95 5.88
CA LEU A 148 3.74 -6.23 6.44
C LEU A 148 3.92 -7.33 5.39
N SER A 149 3.29 -7.19 4.23
CA SER A 149 3.59 -8.08 3.09
C SER A 149 4.91 -7.72 2.39
N GLY A 150 5.49 -6.55 2.66
CA GLY A 150 6.71 -6.06 2.02
C GLY A 150 6.47 -5.06 0.88
N GLY A 151 5.21 -4.68 0.64
CA GLY A 151 4.84 -3.65 -0.32
C GLY A 151 4.53 -2.31 0.33
N SER A 152 3.91 -1.43 -0.43
CA SER A 152 3.35 -0.16 0.06
C SER A 152 2.02 0.13 -0.61
N ALA A 153 1.18 0.93 0.04
CA ALA A 153 -0.10 1.36 -0.48
C ALA A 153 -0.18 2.89 -0.53
N ASN A 154 -0.96 3.40 -1.47
CA ASN A 154 -1.22 4.81 -1.62
C ASN A 154 -2.63 5.19 -1.14
N TYR A 155 -2.75 6.42 -0.66
CA TYR A 155 -4.05 7.04 -0.40
C TYR A 155 -4.40 7.97 -1.54
N GLY A 156 -5.67 7.97 -1.93
CA GLY A 156 -6.23 9.11 -2.67
C GLY A 156 -7.62 9.45 -2.18
N GLY A 157 -7.99 10.70 -2.41
CA GLY A 157 -9.33 11.20 -2.16
C GLY A 157 -9.64 12.28 -3.18
N ARG A 158 -10.84 12.21 -3.77
CA ARG A 158 -11.33 13.14 -4.79
C ARG A 158 -10.33 13.33 -5.96
N TRP A 159 -10.14 12.28 -6.77
CA TRP A 159 -9.15 12.24 -7.86
C TRP A 159 -9.15 13.48 -8.78
N LEU A 160 -10.33 14.03 -9.06
CA LEU A 160 -10.51 15.21 -9.92
C LEU A 160 -10.09 16.54 -9.28
N SER A 161 -9.48 16.52 -8.10
CA SER A 161 -9.12 17.75 -7.39
C SER A 161 -7.88 17.59 -6.52
N VAL A 162 -7.01 18.59 -6.56
CA VAL A 162 -5.90 18.71 -5.61
C VAL A 162 -6.36 19.59 -4.46
N HIS A 163 -6.77 18.97 -3.36
CA HIS A 163 -7.15 19.67 -2.13
C HIS A 163 -6.25 19.29 -0.97
N PRO A 164 -5.67 20.27 -0.25
CA PRO A 164 -4.94 19.98 0.97
C PRO A 164 -5.85 19.22 1.95
N TYR A 165 -5.38 18.05 2.42
CA TYR A 165 -6.19 17.13 3.23
C TYR A 165 -6.95 17.82 4.38
N ARG A 166 -6.26 18.69 5.13
CA ARG A 166 -6.80 19.46 6.28
C ARG A 166 -7.78 20.58 5.90
N GLN A 167 -8.06 20.77 4.61
CA GLN A 167 -8.96 21.80 4.09
C GLN A 167 -10.19 21.23 3.38
N THR A 168 -10.27 19.90 3.23
CA THR A 168 -11.30 19.24 2.40
C THR A 168 -12.73 19.41 2.89
N GLY A 169 -12.94 19.71 4.18
CA GLY A 169 -14.24 20.05 4.76
C GLY A 169 -14.48 21.54 5.04
N LYS A 170 -13.59 22.44 4.60
CA LYS A 170 -13.69 23.88 4.91
C LYS A 170 -14.44 24.69 3.86
N ARG A 171 -14.55 24.17 2.63
CA ARG A 171 -15.24 24.80 1.51
C ARG A 171 -15.86 23.72 0.65
N GLU A 172 -17.02 24.03 0.07
CA GLU A 172 -17.58 23.18 -0.95
C GLU A 172 -16.73 23.23 -2.22
N PHE A 173 -16.58 22.08 -2.87
CA PHE A 173 -15.96 21.95 -4.16
C PHE A 173 -16.88 21.20 -5.11
N PHE A 174 -17.01 21.71 -6.33
CA PHE A 174 -17.85 21.13 -7.36
C PHE A 174 -17.01 20.53 -8.47
N VAL A 175 -17.26 19.27 -8.78
CA VAL A 175 -16.69 18.56 -9.92
C VAL A 175 -17.75 18.46 -11.00
N ASP A 176 -17.62 19.26 -12.04
CA ASP A 176 -18.62 19.36 -13.11
C ASP A 176 -18.78 18.06 -13.90
N ILE A 177 -17.66 17.42 -14.29
CA ILE A 177 -17.69 16.17 -15.08
C ILE A 177 -18.41 15.02 -14.39
N ARG A 178 -18.48 15.03 -13.05
CA ARG A 178 -19.24 14.03 -12.26
C ARG A 178 -20.53 14.59 -11.67
N LYS A 179 -20.80 15.89 -11.82
CA LYS A 179 -21.88 16.62 -11.15
C LYS A 179 -21.89 16.39 -9.62
N LEU A 180 -20.72 16.26 -9.02
CA LEU A 180 -20.55 15.96 -7.59
C LEU A 180 -20.18 17.22 -6.81
N ARG A 181 -20.75 17.35 -5.61
CA ARG A 181 -20.37 18.36 -4.62
C ARG A 181 -19.71 17.69 -3.43
N PHE A 182 -18.52 18.17 -3.08
CA PHE A 182 -17.80 17.73 -1.90
C PHE A 182 -17.72 18.87 -0.89
N GLY A 183 -18.23 18.66 0.32
CA GLY A 183 -18.16 19.66 1.40
C GLY A 183 -17.65 19.11 2.73
N GLN A 184 -17.30 17.83 2.79
CA GLN A 184 -17.01 17.14 4.05
C GLN A 184 -15.53 16.88 4.23
N GLN A 185 -15.06 16.81 5.46
CA GLN A 185 -13.67 16.47 5.73
C GLN A 185 -13.39 15.02 5.29
N LEU A 186 -12.30 14.82 4.54
CA LEU A 186 -11.75 13.48 4.30
C LEU A 186 -11.18 12.94 5.62
N THR A 187 -11.32 11.64 5.86
CA THR A 187 -10.98 11.00 7.14
C THR A 187 -10.03 9.82 6.98
N GLY A 188 -9.83 9.28 5.78
CA GLY A 188 -9.06 8.05 5.56
C GLY A 188 -7.63 8.05 6.13
N LEU A 189 -6.94 9.19 6.15
CA LEU A 189 -5.59 9.33 6.70
C LEU A 189 -5.54 9.61 8.21
N ASP A 190 -6.67 9.91 8.86
CA ASP A 190 -6.69 10.33 10.26
C ASP A 190 -6.09 9.29 11.21
N SER A 191 -6.17 8.00 10.86
CA SER A 191 -5.55 6.91 11.65
C SER A 191 -4.25 6.37 11.02
N VAL A 192 -3.98 6.64 9.75
CA VAL A 192 -2.75 6.18 9.05
C VAL A 192 -1.50 6.85 9.64
N ILE A 193 -1.63 8.08 10.16
CA ILE A 193 -0.52 8.79 10.82
C ILE A 193 0.10 8.00 11.99
N HIS A 194 -0.68 7.14 12.65
CA HIS A 194 -0.18 6.33 13.76
C HIS A 194 0.77 5.22 13.31
N ILE A 195 0.69 4.78 12.05
CA ILE A 195 1.64 3.83 11.45
C ILE A 195 3.04 4.45 11.45
N SER A 196 3.19 5.62 10.82
CA SER A 196 4.48 6.32 10.74
C SER A 196 5.03 6.67 12.13
N ARG A 197 4.18 7.13 13.07
CA ARG A 197 4.59 7.41 14.45
C ARG A 197 5.08 6.16 15.18
N PHE A 198 4.37 5.04 15.05
CA PHE A 198 4.74 3.80 15.70
C PHE A 198 6.06 3.25 15.16
N LEU A 199 6.22 3.20 13.83
CA LEU A 199 7.45 2.73 13.20
C LEU A 199 8.64 3.63 13.56
N GLY A 200 8.47 4.95 13.46
CA GLY A 200 9.53 5.93 13.76
C GLY A 200 9.95 5.95 15.22
N SER A 201 8.99 5.97 16.15
CA SER A 201 9.30 6.01 17.60
C SER A 201 9.99 4.74 18.10
N ASN A 202 9.83 3.63 17.37
CA ASN A 202 10.41 2.34 17.70
C ASN A 202 11.65 2.00 16.86
N ASN A 203 12.11 2.93 16.00
CA ASN A 203 13.22 2.74 15.06
C ASN A 203 13.08 1.46 14.21
N ILE A 204 11.88 1.24 13.66
CA ILE A 204 11.56 0.08 12.84
C ILE A 204 11.81 0.42 11.37
N GLU A 205 12.78 -0.24 10.77
CA GLU A 205 13.06 -0.18 9.34
C GLU A 205 12.43 -1.39 8.63
N LEU A 206 11.26 -1.21 8.01
CA LEU A 206 10.51 -2.31 7.40
C LEU A 206 11.28 -3.04 6.29
N CYS A 207 12.26 -2.40 5.64
CA CYS A 207 13.13 -3.05 4.65
C CYS A 207 14.02 -4.17 5.25
N SER A 208 14.16 -4.22 6.58
CA SER A 208 14.87 -5.29 7.29
C SER A 208 13.97 -6.46 7.72
N PHE A 209 12.68 -6.40 7.39
CA PHE A 209 11.69 -7.42 7.69
C PHE A 209 11.36 -8.25 6.46
N GLN A 210 11.02 -9.52 6.68
CA GLN A 210 10.41 -10.40 5.67
C GLN A 210 8.99 -10.77 6.09
N ALA A 211 8.07 -10.84 5.14
CA ALA A 211 6.74 -11.42 5.38
C ALA A 211 6.87 -12.91 5.74
N ASP A 212 6.07 -13.36 6.71
CA ASP A 212 6.02 -14.77 7.13
C ASP A 212 4.66 -15.09 7.79
N ASP A 213 3.58 -14.87 7.04
CA ASP A 213 2.20 -15.17 7.46
C ASP A 213 2.02 -16.62 7.95
N SER A 214 2.92 -17.54 7.57
CA SER A 214 2.89 -18.95 8.00
C SER A 214 3.07 -19.16 9.50
N LEU A 215 3.65 -18.18 10.19
CA LEU A 215 3.93 -18.23 11.61
C LEU A 215 2.78 -17.72 12.48
N VAL A 216 1.72 -17.16 11.89
CA VAL A 216 0.59 -16.59 12.64
C VAL A 216 -0.73 -17.15 12.17
N GLN A 217 -1.64 -17.38 13.13
CA GLN A 217 -3.02 -17.74 12.84
C GLN A 217 -3.95 -17.13 13.90
N ASP A 218 -5.19 -16.85 13.50
CA ASP A 218 -6.30 -16.67 14.43
C ASP A 218 -7.12 -17.98 14.43
N SER A 219 -7.50 -18.46 15.62
CA SER A 219 -8.22 -19.74 15.77
C SER A 219 -9.61 -19.74 15.11
N LYS A 220 -10.23 -18.56 15.00
CA LYS A 220 -11.51 -18.31 14.33
C LYS A 220 -11.34 -17.89 12.87
N ILE A 221 -10.22 -17.24 12.53
CA ILE A 221 -9.93 -16.70 11.19
C ILE A 221 -8.61 -17.28 10.69
N LYS A 222 -8.67 -18.47 10.08
CA LYS A 222 -7.46 -19.22 9.73
C LYS A 222 -6.78 -18.73 8.46
N HIS A 223 -7.55 -18.30 7.44
CA HIS A 223 -7.03 -17.96 6.12
C HIS A 223 -7.86 -16.87 5.43
N GLY A 224 -7.31 -16.30 4.35
CA GLY A 224 -8.00 -15.37 3.47
C GLY A 224 -7.78 -13.92 3.85
N ILE A 225 -8.65 -13.06 3.32
CA ILE A 225 -8.49 -11.60 3.38
C ILE A 225 -8.48 -11.03 4.80
N ASP A 226 -9.12 -11.72 5.75
CA ASP A 226 -9.26 -11.29 7.14
C ASP A 226 -8.18 -11.86 8.08
N ALA A 227 -7.29 -12.70 7.55
CA ALA A 227 -6.23 -13.32 8.35
C ALA A 227 -5.19 -12.29 8.82
N PRO A 228 -4.56 -12.50 9.99
CA PRO A 228 -3.46 -11.67 10.44
C PRO A 228 -2.27 -11.71 9.48
N LYS A 229 -1.53 -10.61 9.41
CA LYS A 229 -0.28 -10.48 8.67
C LYS A 229 0.90 -10.47 9.62
N LEU A 230 1.97 -11.19 9.28
CA LEU A 230 3.19 -11.19 10.07
C LEU A 230 4.38 -10.83 9.19
N ALA A 231 5.19 -9.89 9.69
CA ALA A 231 6.54 -9.65 9.20
C ALA A 231 7.53 -9.87 10.33
N ARG A 232 8.74 -10.36 10.01
CA ARG A 232 9.79 -10.60 11.01
C ARG A 232 11.16 -10.14 10.54
N ARG A 233 11.98 -9.69 11.48
CA ARG A 233 13.41 -9.46 11.30
C ARG A 233 14.17 -10.59 11.97
N GLN A 234 14.70 -11.49 11.14
CA GLN A 234 15.21 -12.79 11.59
C GLN A 234 14.15 -13.50 12.46
N PHE A 235 14.52 -14.01 13.63
CA PHE A 235 13.60 -14.48 14.67
C PHE A 235 13.78 -13.69 15.98
N LYS A 236 14.22 -12.43 15.85
CA LYS A 236 14.48 -11.52 16.97
C LYS A 236 13.40 -10.46 17.12
N GLU A 237 12.66 -10.18 16.06
CA GLU A 237 11.58 -9.21 16.11
C GLU A 237 10.46 -9.60 15.15
N PHE A 238 9.23 -9.45 15.61
CA PHE A 238 8.01 -9.80 14.90
C PHE A 238 7.04 -8.64 14.98
N LEU A 239 6.40 -8.33 13.86
CA LEU A 239 5.28 -7.41 13.75
C LEU A 239 4.09 -8.19 13.22
N VAL A 240 2.99 -8.15 13.95
CA VAL A 240 1.76 -8.86 13.61
C VAL A 240 0.63 -7.86 13.54
N TYR A 241 0.05 -7.65 12.36
CA TYR A 241 -1.18 -6.89 12.22
C TYR A 241 -2.37 -7.83 12.23
N HIS A 242 -3.29 -7.64 13.18
CA HIS A 242 -4.57 -8.33 13.19
C HIS A 242 -5.67 -7.35 12.78
N PRO A 243 -6.34 -7.56 11.63
CA PRO A 243 -7.30 -6.59 11.11
C PRO A 243 -8.62 -6.56 11.88
N ASN A 244 -8.87 -7.56 12.75
CA ASN A 244 -10.10 -7.73 13.51
C ASN A 244 -11.34 -7.43 12.65
N ALA A 245 -11.38 -8.07 11.48
CA ALA A 245 -12.25 -7.65 10.40
C ALA A 245 -13.68 -8.17 10.54
N LYS A 246 -14.63 -7.36 10.07
CA LYS A 246 -16.02 -7.71 9.81
C LYS A 246 -16.41 -7.13 8.46
N GLY A 247 -16.78 -8.00 7.52
CA GLY A 247 -17.09 -7.59 6.15
C GLY A 247 -15.84 -7.31 5.30
N THR A 248 -16.07 -7.13 4.02
CA THR A 248 -15.03 -7.10 2.97
C THR A 248 -15.34 -5.98 1.97
N GLY A 249 -14.38 -5.64 1.11
CA GLY A 249 -14.58 -4.61 0.10
C GLY A 249 -15.02 -3.27 0.70
N GLN A 250 -16.06 -2.68 0.13
CA GLN A 250 -16.68 -1.46 0.63
C GLN A 250 -17.31 -1.63 2.03
N HIS A 251 -17.70 -2.84 2.44
CA HIS A 251 -18.33 -3.09 3.74
C HIS A 251 -17.33 -3.47 4.84
N ALA A 252 -16.03 -3.35 4.58
CA ALA A 252 -15.01 -3.67 5.57
C ALA A 252 -15.11 -2.73 6.78
N THR A 253 -15.26 -3.33 7.96
CA THR A 253 -15.35 -2.66 9.27
C THR A 253 -14.60 -3.47 10.33
N ARG A 254 -14.45 -2.92 11.53
CA ARG A 254 -13.95 -3.68 12.70
C ARG A 254 -15.04 -4.58 13.27
N ASN A 255 -14.68 -5.79 13.68
CA ASN A 255 -15.53 -6.68 14.43
C ASN A 255 -15.57 -6.29 15.91
N ARG A 256 -16.55 -5.46 16.28
CA ARG A 256 -16.72 -4.96 17.66
C ARG A 256 -17.05 -6.05 18.69
N ASP A 257 -17.50 -7.21 18.23
CA ASP A 257 -17.91 -8.34 19.07
C ASP A 257 -16.77 -9.32 19.33
N TYR A 258 -15.56 -9.02 18.83
CA TYR A 258 -14.39 -9.87 18.92
C TYR A 258 -13.17 -9.11 19.43
N THR A 259 -12.46 -9.72 20.38
CA THR A 259 -11.12 -9.30 20.78
C THR A 259 -10.11 -10.05 19.94
N ALA A 260 -9.30 -9.32 19.18
CA ALA A 260 -8.25 -9.89 18.35
C ALA A 260 -7.36 -10.84 19.17
N ALA A 261 -7.16 -12.06 18.67
CA ALA A 261 -6.30 -13.05 19.30
C ALA A 261 -5.49 -13.79 18.23
N VAL A 262 -4.20 -13.99 18.50
CA VAL A 262 -3.29 -14.65 17.56
C VAL A 262 -2.50 -15.74 18.26
N THR A 263 -2.29 -16.83 17.54
CA THR A 263 -1.33 -17.87 17.90
C THR A 263 -0.12 -17.73 16.98
N ILE A 264 1.06 -17.58 17.57
CA ILE A 264 2.32 -17.37 16.85
C ILE A 264 3.26 -18.53 17.12
N ASP A 265 3.85 -19.08 16.05
CA ASP A 265 4.94 -20.05 16.14
C ASP A 265 6.28 -19.34 16.36
N LEU A 266 6.74 -19.36 17.61
CA LEU A 266 8.01 -18.78 18.03
C LEU A 266 9.07 -19.87 18.26
N ARG A 267 8.92 -21.10 17.78
CA ARG A 267 9.91 -22.19 18.03
C ARG A 267 11.34 -21.86 17.58
N LYS A 268 11.49 -20.92 16.64
CA LYS A 268 12.78 -20.45 16.13
C LYS A 268 13.31 -19.19 16.82
N ALA A 269 12.54 -18.56 17.69
CA ALA A 269 13.01 -17.41 18.46
C ALA A 269 13.89 -17.86 19.63
N SER A 270 14.74 -16.95 20.08
CA SER A 270 15.63 -17.12 21.23
C SER A 270 15.30 -16.12 22.33
N GLY A 271 15.73 -16.43 23.55
CA GLY A 271 15.59 -15.53 24.70
C GLY A 271 14.15 -15.22 25.09
N ASP A 272 14.02 -14.14 25.86
CA ASP A 272 12.74 -13.56 26.24
C ASP A 272 12.38 -12.41 25.30
N LEU A 273 11.13 -12.36 24.87
CA LEU A 273 10.62 -11.33 23.97
C LEU A 273 9.79 -10.33 24.79
N ARG A 274 10.10 -9.05 24.66
CA ARG A 274 9.23 -7.96 25.11
C ARG A 274 8.00 -7.90 24.22
N VAL A 275 6.85 -7.62 24.83
CA VAL A 275 5.54 -7.65 24.17
C VAL A 275 4.92 -6.26 24.20
N GLN A 276 4.72 -5.67 23.02
CA GLN A 276 4.12 -4.35 22.86
C GLN A 276 2.92 -4.42 21.92
N TRP A 277 1.81 -3.80 22.32
CA TRP A 277 0.61 -3.65 21.50
C TRP A 277 0.42 -2.21 21.06
N LEU A 278 -0.06 -2.04 19.83
CA LEU A 278 -0.56 -0.79 19.26
C LEU A 278 -2.04 -0.96 18.93
N ARG A 279 -2.89 -0.05 19.44
CA ARG A 279 -4.24 0.14 18.92
C ARG A 279 -4.17 1.02 17.69
N CYS A 280 -4.51 0.43 16.56
CA CYS A 280 -4.29 1.05 15.25
C CYS A 280 -5.17 2.29 15.04
N HIS A 281 -6.36 2.34 15.64
CA HIS A 281 -7.29 3.45 15.47
C HIS A 281 -6.75 4.81 15.92
N ASP A 282 -6.08 4.87 17.08
CA ASP A 282 -5.70 6.12 17.76
C ASP A 282 -4.24 6.17 18.22
N GLY A 283 -3.46 5.11 17.98
CA GLY A 283 -2.05 5.07 18.34
C GLY A 283 -1.76 4.68 19.78
N ALA A 284 -2.75 4.26 20.58
CA ALA A 284 -2.52 3.87 21.96
C ALA A 284 -1.57 2.66 22.05
N ILE A 285 -0.58 2.73 22.94
CA ILE A 285 0.41 1.67 23.17
C ILE A 285 0.16 1.00 24.52
N ARG A 286 0.31 -0.32 24.59
CA ARG A 286 0.29 -1.08 25.85
C ARG A 286 1.34 -2.17 25.84
N GLU A 287 2.19 -2.17 26.85
CA GLU A 287 3.16 -3.24 27.11
C GLU A 287 2.49 -4.39 27.87
N ALA A 288 3.00 -5.60 27.67
CA ALA A 288 2.66 -6.78 28.44
C ALA A 288 3.95 -7.44 28.98
N PRO A 289 3.85 -8.32 30.00
CA PRO A 289 5.01 -9.06 30.50
C PRO A 289 5.76 -9.78 29.38
N ALA A 290 7.09 -9.84 29.51
CA ALA A 290 7.92 -10.58 28.58
C ALA A 290 7.55 -12.07 28.56
N ILE A 291 7.73 -12.70 27.41
CA ILE A 291 7.44 -14.12 27.21
C ILE A 291 8.69 -14.84 26.72
N SER A 292 8.83 -16.11 27.10
CA SER A 292 9.90 -16.93 26.52
C SER A 292 9.60 -17.22 25.06
N GLY A 293 10.53 -16.86 24.17
CA GLY A 293 10.48 -17.04 22.73
C GLY A 293 10.68 -18.48 22.27
N ARG A 294 10.27 -19.48 23.05
CA ARG A 294 10.44 -20.91 22.72
C ARG A 294 9.10 -21.62 22.73
N GLY A 295 8.51 -21.77 21.55
CA GLY A 295 7.28 -22.56 21.36
C GLY A 295 6.18 -21.81 20.64
N VAL A 296 5.00 -22.41 20.62
CA VAL A 296 3.78 -21.76 20.13
C VAL A 296 3.16 -20.97 21.28
N ARG A 297 2.78 -19.72 21.02
CA ARG A 297 2.24 -18.79 22.03
C ARG A 297 0.96 -18.13 21.53
N GLU A 298 0.01 -18.00 22.43
CA GLU A 298 -1.23 -17.27 22.19
C GLU A 298 -1.14 -15.87 22.81
N PHE A 299 -1.68 -14.89 22.09
CA PHE A 299 -1.68 -13.49 22.45
C PHE A 299 -3.08 -12.94 22.24
N THR A 300 -3.66 -12.33 23.27
CA THR A 300 -4.96 -11.64 23.19
C THR A 300 -4.75 -10.14 23.30
N ALA A 301 -5.34 -9.39 22.38
CA ALA A 301 -5.26 -7.94 22.36
C ALA A 301 -5.87 -7.34 23.64
N PRO A 302 -5.30 -6.25 24.17
CA PRO A 302 -5.81 -5.62 25.39
C PRO A 302 -7.05 -4.74 25.17
N TRP A 303 -7.53 -4.62 23.93
CA TRP A 303 -8.72 -3.87 23.55
C TRP A 303 -9.67 -4.78 22.76
N SER A 304 -10.92 -4.87 23.20
CA SER A 304 -11.97 -5.54 22.44
C SER A 304 -12.40 -4.67 21.25
N GLY A 305 -12.75 -5.31 20.14
CA GLY A 305 -13.34 -4.64 18.99
C GLY A 305 -12.39 -3.81 18.11
N GLU A 306 -11.08 -3.91 18.37
CA GLU A 306 -10.07 -3.10 17.69
C GLU A 306 -9.17 -3.95 16.79
N ASP A 307 -8.74 -3.36 15.67
CA ASP A 307 -7.57 -3.84 14.94
C ASP A 307 -6.31 -3.35 15.63
N VAL A 308 -5.29 -4.21 15.62
CA VAL A 308 -4.10 -4.02 16.46
C VAL A 308 -2.84 -4.45 15.73
N VAL A 309 -1.71 -3.88 16.15
CA VAL A 309 -0.39 -4.45 15.88
C VAL A 309 0.21 -4.98 17.17
N LEU A 310 0.66 -6.24 17.15
CA LEU A 310 1.51 -6.83 18.16
C LEU A 310 2.96 -6.77 17.68
N ARG A 311 3.84 -6.24 18.53
CA ARG A 311 5.28 -6.29 18.35
C ARG A 311 5.89 -7.18 19.41
N LEU A 312 6.71 -8.13 18.96
CA LEU A 312 7.56 -8.95 19.82
C LEU A 312 9.01 -8.62 19.50
N ILE A 313 9.84 -8.34 20.49
CA ILE A 313 11.25 -8.02 20.27
C ILE A 313 12.13 -8.67 21.34
N GLU A 314 13.22 -9.31 20.92
CA GLU A 314 14.23 -9.91 21.80
C GLU A 314 14.68 -8.87 22.85
N SER A 315 14.61 -9.27 24.11
CA SER A 315 15.18 -8.51 25.22
C SER A 315 16.69 -8.58 25.09
N GLN A 316 17.37 -7.44 25.22
CA GLN A 316 18.83 -7.38 25.20
C GLN A 316 19.44 -8.14 26.38
#